data_AF-A0A5C6UCR9-F1
#
_entry.id   AF-A0A5C6UCR9-F1
#
_cell.length_a   1.000
_cell.length_b   1.000
_cell.length_c   1.000
_cell.angle_alpha   90.00
_cell.angle_beta   90.00
_cell.angle_gamma   90.00
#
_symmetry.space_group_name_H-M   'P 1'
#
loop_
_entity.id
_entity.type
_entity.pdbx_description
1 polymer ?
#
loop_
_entity_poly.entity_id
_entity_poly.type
_entity_poly.pdbx_seq_one_letter_code
_entity_poly.pdbx_strand_id
1 'polypeptide(L)'
;MKRRIRQFSGMVSAKAASALAGEPLILEHYGRMHASISDLIKNHLVEDRFAPEEFVRMILDVERVHIVVQRENVDARLAKGDYAAAGIHLLSWEALPSERQQYLWKTMLQGKVANAKAFAITEVCAG
;
A
#
# COMPACT_ATOMS: atom_id res chain seq x y z
N MET A 1 -8.44 -1.93 -14.38
CA MET A 1 -7.00 -2.27 -14.33
C MET A 1 -6.39 -2.10 -12.93
N LYS A 2 -6.39 -0.90 -12.33
CA LYS A 2 -5.72 -0.58 -11.05
C LYS A 2 -5.98 -1.60 -9.90
N ARG A 3 -7.22 -2.05 -9.70
CA ARG A 3 -7.58 -3.04 -8.66
C ARG A 3 -6.91 -4.41 -8.80
N ARG A 4 -6.56 -4.85 -10.03
CA ARG A 4 -6.01 -6.19 -10.28
C ARG A 4 -4.49 -6.27 -10.01
N ILE A 5 -3.81 -5.14 -9.94
CA ILE A 5 -2.36 -5.07 -9.77
C ILE A 5 -1.93 -4.42 -8.46
N ARG A 6 -2.79 -3.59 -7.85
CA ARG A 6 -2.49 -2.97 -6.55
C ARG A 6 -2.31 -4.02 -5.47
N GLN A 7 -1.19 -3.97 -4.77
CA GLN A 7 -0.86 -4.91 -3.70
C GLN A 7 -0.74 -4.18 -2.37
N PHE A 8 -1.45 -4.63 -1.34
CA PHE A 8 -1.17 -4.17 0.00
C PHE A 8 0.20 -4.71 0.45
N SER A 9 1.04 -3.81 0.95
CA SER A 9 2.41 -4.12 1.37
C SER A 9 2.50 -4.83 2.72
N GLY A 10 1.43 -4.84 3.51
CA GLY A 10 1.49 -5.24 4.91
C GLY A 10 1.82 -4.09 5.88
N MET A 11 1.98 -2.85 5.41
CA MET A 11 2.31 -1.72 6.30
C MET A 11 1.15 -0.73 6.45
N VAL A 12 0.96 -0.26 7.68
CA VAL A 12 -0.07 0.73 8.06
C VAL A 12 0.61 1.85 8.84
N SER A 13 0.30 3.12 8.59
CA SER A 13 0.87 4.18 9.43
C SER A 13 0.37 4.09 10.86
N ALA A 14 1.18 4.51 11.83
CA ALA A 14 0.80 4.52 13.24
C ALA A 14 -0.50 5.30 13.47
N LYS A 15 -0.68 6.44 12.78
CA LYS A 15 -1.93 7.21 12.83
C LYS A 15 -3.10 6.44 12.25
N ALA A 16 -2.94 5.79 11.09
CA ALA A 16 -3.98 4.96 10.52
C ALA A 16 -4.28 3.71 11.36
N ALA A 17 -3.33 3.20 12.14
CA ALA A 17 -3.54 2.09 13.06
C ALA A 17 -4.42 2.51 14.25
N SER A 18 -4.26 3.74 14.76
CA SER A 18 -5.04 4.29 15.88
C SER A 18 -6.25 5.14 15.48
N ALA A 19 -6.44 5.41 14.18
CA ALA A 19 -7.46 6.32 13.67
C ALA A 19 -8.88 5.90 14.10
N LEU A 20 -9.64 6.85 14.65
CA LEU A 20 -11.02 6.64 15.06
C LEU A 20 -11.93 6.39 13.84
N ALA A 21 -13.08 5.78 14.09
CA ALA A 21 -14.08 5.57 13.05
C ALA A 21 -14.49 6.93 12.44
N GLY A 22 -14.38 7.04 11.10
CA GLY A 22 -14.72 8.25 10.36
C GLY A 22 -13.52 9.10 9.92
N GLU A 23 -12.32 8.83 10.42
CA GLU A 23 -11.11 9.47 9.89
C GLU A 23 -10.79 8.94 8.49
N PRO A 24 -10.53 9.82 7.49
CA PRO A 24 -10.37 9.38 6.11
C PRO A 24 -9.05 8.64 5.90
N LEU A 25 -9.16 7.33 5.63
CA LEU A 25 -8.04 6.45 5.29
C LEU A 25 -7.86 6.32 3.77
N ILE A 26 -6.62 6.11 3.33
CA ILE A 26 -6.23 6.02 1.92
C ILE A 26 -5.20 4.89 1.71
N LEU A 27 -5.27 4.27 0.54
CA LEU A 27 -4.22 3.43 -0.03
C LEU A 27 -3.21 4.31 -0.80
N GLU A 28 -2.11 4.64 -0.15
CA GLU A 28 -1.02 5.47 -0.67
C GLU A 28 -0.02 4.59 -1.45
N HIS A 29 0.40 5.00 -2.65
CA HIS A 29 1.35 4.26 -3.49
C HIS A 29 2.77 4.82 -3.34
N TYR A 30 3.46 4.41 -2.29
CA TYR A 30 4.77 4.94 -1.92
C TYR A 30 5.81 4.82 -3.04
N GLY A 31 5.83 3.70 -3.76
CA GLY A 31 6.77 3.44 -4.86
C GLY A 31 6.52 4.31 -6.09
N ARG A 32 5.28 4.78 -6.29
CA ARG A 32 4.89 5.60 -7.45
C ARG A 32 5.37 7.04 -7.34
N MET A 33 5.76 7.49 -6.15
CA MET A 33 6.35 8.82 -5.97
C MET A 33 7.79 8.91 -6.50
N HIS A 34 8.50 7.80 -6.63
CA HIS A 34 9.90 7.77 -7.06
C HIS A 34 10.10 7.39 -8.54
N ALA A 35 9.11 6.75 -9.19
CA ALA A 35 9.17 6.45 -10.62
C ALA A 35 7.77 6.49 -11.25
N SER A 36 7.64 7.13 -12.42
CA SER A 36 6.43 6.98 -13.22
C SER A 36 6.49 5.67 -14.00
N ILE A 37 5.36 4.97 -14.15
CA ILE A 37 5.26 3.77 -15.01
C ILE A 37 5.79 4.07 -16.42
N SER A 38 5.65 5.31 -16.89
CA SER A 38 6.19 5.77 -18.16
C SER A 38 7.72 5.76 -18.22
N ASP A 39 8.40 6.08 -17.11
CA ASP A 39 9.87 6.04 -17.03
C ASP A 39 10.37 4.59 -16.99
N LEU A 40 9.64 3.72 -16.29
CA LEU A 40 9.92 2.29 -16.26
C LEU A 40 9.79 1.63 -17.64
N ILE A 41 8.73 1.98 -18.38
CA ILE A 41 8.53 1.53 -19.77
C ILE A 41 9.66 2.04 -20.68
N LYS A 42 10.02 3.34 -20.57
CA LYS A 42 11.09 3.92 -21.38
C LYS A 42 12.43 3.21 -21.15
N ASN A 43 12.80 2.99 -19.88
CA ASN A 43 14.05 2.31 -19.56
C ASN A 43 14.06 0.87 -20.10
N HIS A 44 12.95 0.15 -19.95
CA HIS A 44 12.83 -1.22 -20.49
C HIS A 44 12.95 -1.28 -22.02
N LEU A 45 12.37 -0.29 -22.73
CA LEU A 45 12.46 -0.22 -24.20
C LEU A 45 13.85 0.20 -24.70
N VAL A 46 14.58 1.02 -23.93
CA VAL A 46 15.92 1.51 -24.31
C VAL A 46 17.01 0.46 -24.05
N GLU A 47 16.85 -0.38 -23.04
CA GLU A 47 17.87 -1.37 -22.66
C GLU A 47 17.88 -2.64 -23.53
N ASP A 48 16.95 -2.80 -24.47
CA ASP A 48 16.79 -3.96 -25.39
C ASP A 48 16.83 -5.34 -24.70
N ARG A 49 16.59 -5.36 -23.38
CA ARG A 49 16.45 -6.58 -22.59
C ARG A 49 14.97 -6.91 -22.52
N PHE A 50 14.50 -7.74 -23.45
CA PHE A 50 13.18 -8.38 -23.34
C PHE A 50 13.18 -9.36 -22.16
N ALA A 51 12.94 -8.82 -20.96
CA ALA A 51 12.72 -9.56 -19.71
C ALA A 51 11.33 -9.23 -19.15
N PRO A 52 10.24 -9.79 -19.73
CA PRO A 52 8.87 -9.48 -19.35
C PRO A 52 8.57 -9.73 -17.87
N GLU A 53 9.19 -10.75 -17.26
CA GLU A 53 9.01 -11.11 -15.86
C GLU A 53 9.58 -10.02 -14.93
N GLU A 54 10.73 -9.45 -15.26
CA GLU A 54 11.34 -8.35 -14.49
C GLU A 54 10.51 -7.09 -14.60
N PHE A 55 10.01 -6.79 -15.80
CA PHE A 55 9.11 -5.67 -16.03
C PHE A 55 7.79 -5.80 -15.25
N VAL A 56 7.19 -7.00 -15.22
CA VAL A 56 6.00 -7.28 -14.41
C VAL A 56 6.28 -7.12 -12.92
N ARG A 57 7.41 -7.64 -12.41
CA ARG A 57 7.81 -7.46 -11.00
C ARG A 57 7.94 -5.99 -10.63
N MET A 58 8.58 -5.21 -11.50
CA MET A 58 8.76 -3.78 -11.33
C MET A 58 7.42 -3.02 -11.28
N ILE A 59 6.46 -3.38 -12.15
CA ILE A 59 5.10 -2.82 -12.10
C ILE A 59 4.40 -3.16 -10.77
N LEU A 60 4.50 -4.41 -10.32
CA LEU A 60 3.88 -4.85 -9.07
C LEU A 60 4.47 -4.11 -7.86
N ASP A 61 5.78 -3.87 -7.87
CA ASP A 61 6.46 -3.13 -6.80
C ASP A 61 6.00 -1.68 -6.71
N VAL A 62 5.84 -0.96 -7.83
CA VAL A 62 5.35 0.43 -7.80
C VAL A 62 3.83 0.55 -7.54
N GLU A 63 3.09 -0.54 -7.69
CA GLU A 63 1.66 -0.62 -7.36
C GLU A 63 1.43 -1.13 -5.92
N ARG A 64 2.48 -1.30 -5.12
CA ARG A 64 2.35 -1.56 -3.69
C ARG A 64 1.80 -0.33 -2.97
N VAL A 65 0.97 -0.59 -1.97
CA VAL A 65 0.33 0.45 -1.15
C VAL A 65 0.48 0.23 0.34
N HIS A 66 0.56 1.33 1.06
CA HIS A 66 0.39 1.42 2.51
C HIS A 66 -1.02 1.91 2.84
N ILE A 67 -1.52 1.61 4.05
CA ILE A 67 -2.72 2.30 4.58
C ILE A 67 -2.22 3.48 5.42
N VAL A 68 -2.64 4.69 5.06
CA VAL A 68 -2.29 5.93 5.78
C VAL A 68 -3.54 6.79 5.96
N VAL A 69 -3.48 7.83 6.81
CA VAL A 69 -4.55 8.84 6.84
C VAL A 69 -4.40 9.81 5.67
N GLN A 70 -5.49 10.46 5.24
CA GLN A 70 -5.48 11.36 4.08
C GLN A 70 -4.45 12.49 4.20
N ARG A 71 -4.25 13.01 5.42
CA ARG A 71 -3.28 14.05 5.66
C ARG A 71 -1.85 13.58 5.42
N GLU A 72 -1.49 12.39 5.90
CA GLU A 72 -0.17 11.79 5.67
C GLU A 72 0.12 11.57 4.19
N ASN A 73 -0.88 11.18 3.39
CA ASN A 73 -0.70 11.07 1.93
C ASN A 73 -0.32 12.42 1.28
N VAL A 74 -0.86 13.53 1.78
CA VAL A 74 -0.48 14.87 1.32
C VAL A 74 0.93 15.22 1.79
N ASP A 75 1.23 14.99 3.07
CA ASP A 75 2.53 15.31 3.66
C ASP A 75 3.66 14.48 3.00
N ALA A 76 3.43 13.19 2.74
CA ALA A 76 4.37 12.33 2.01
C ALA A 76 4.65 12.85 0.60
N ARG A 77 3.61 13.32 -0.12
CA ARG A 77 3.77 13.91 -1.45
C ARG A 77 4.60 15.20 -1.39
N LEU A 78 4.38 16.05 -0.39
CA LEU A 78 5.17 17.28 -0.19
C LEU A 78 6.64 16.96 0.16
N ALA A 79 6.86 15.87 0.90
CA ALA A 79 8.19 15.34 1.22
C ALA A 79 8.80 14.46 0.10
N LYS A 80 8.21 14.44 -1.10
CA LYS A 80 8.68 13.65 -2.25
C LYS A 80 8.84 12.15 -1.96
N GLY A 81 7.97 11.59 -1.12
CA GLY A 81 8.00 10.19 -0.72
C GLY A 81 8.91 9.89 0.47
N ASP A 82 9.62 10.89 1.03
CA ASP A 82 10.39 10.70 2.26
C ASP A 82 9.46 10.67 3.48
N TYR A 83 9.19 9.46 3.96
CA TYR A 83 8.31 9.22 5.11
C TYR A 83 8.91 9.74 6.41
N ALA A 84 10.23 9.70 6.57
CA ALA A 84 10.89 10.22 7.77
C ALA A 84 10.76 11.75 7.82
N ALA A 85 10.99 12.42 6.69
CA ALA A 85 10.79 13.86 6.57
C ALA A 85 9.30 14.27 6.71
N ALA A 86 8.37 13.40 6.34
CA ALA A 86 6.93 13.60 6.53
C ALA A 86 6.42 13.23 7.95
N GLY A 87 7.29 12.70 8.82
CA GLY A 87 6.90 12.25 10.16
C GLY A 87 5.93 11.06 10.17
N ILE A 88 5.99 10.21 9.14
CA ILE A 88 5.13 9.03 8.98
C ILE A 88 5.88 7.81 9.49
N HIS A 89 5.33 7.19 10.53
CA HIS A 89 5.84 5.94 11.07
C HIS A 89 4.95 4.78 10.63
N LEU A 90 5.56 3.72 10.10
CA LEU A 90 4.85 2.53 9.64
C LEU A 90 4.92 1.42 10.68
N LEU A 91 3.80 0.71 10.84
CA LEU A 91 3.64 -0.48 11.63
C LEU A 91 3.36 -1.67 10.72
N SER A 92 3.88 -2.84 11.08
CA SER A 92 3.56 -4.10 10.41
C SER A 92 2.11 -4.48 10.67
N TRP A 93 1.45 -5.05 9.67
CA TRP A 93 0.07 -5.52 9.79
C TRP A 93 -0.11 -6.43 10.99
N GLU A 94 0.80 -7.38 11.21
CA GLU A 94 0.74 -8.37 12.30
C GLU A 94 0.83 -7.74 13.70
N ALA A 95 1.35 -6.51 13.80
CA ALA A 95 1.44 -5.79 15.07
C ALA A 95 0.12 -5.12 15.48
N LEU A 96 -0.87 -5.04 14.58
CA LEU A 96 -2.17 -4.44 14.87
C LEU A 96 -3.07 -5.44 15.62
N PRO A 97 -3.91 -4.97 16.55
CA PRO A 97 -4.95 -5.82 17.15
C PRO A 97 -5.90 -6.40 16.10
N SER A 98 -6.38 -7.63 16.32
CA SER A 98 -7.23 -8.36 15.35
C SER A 98 -8.49 -7.60 14.95
N GLU A 99 -9.13 -6.91 15.90
CA GLU A 99 -10.30 -6.08 15.61
C GLU A 99 -9.95 -4.95 14.63
N ARG A 100 -8.80 -4.32 14.81
CA ARG A 100 -8.33 -3.25 13.93
C ARG A 100 -7.97 -3.78 12.54
N GLN A 101 -7.27 -4.90 12.49
CA GLN A 101 -6.97 -5.59 11.24
C GLN A 101 -8.27 -5.95 10.50
N GLN A 102 -9.29 -6.46 11.19
CA GLN A 102 -10.58 -6.80 10.58
C GLN A 102 -11.29 -5.55 10.02
N TYR A 103 -11.30 -4.45 10.77
CA TYR A 103 -11.86 -3.18 10.31
C TYR A 103 -11.16 -2.65 9.06
N LEU A 104 -9.82 -2.59 9.08
CA LEU A 104 -9.02 -2.12 7.95
C LEU A 104 -9.13 -3.06 6.74
N TRP A 105 -9.24 -4.37 6.97
CA TRP A 105 -9.43 -5.32 5.89
C TRP A 105 -10.76 -5.07 5.17
N LYS A 106 -11.87 -4.97 5.91
CA LYS A 106 -13.21 -4.71 5.35
C LYS A 106 -13.28 -3.37 4.63
N THR A 107 -12.71 -2.33 5.21
CA THR A 107 -12.86 -0.96 4.71
C THR A 107 -11.81 -0.57 3.67
N MET A 108 -10.58 -1.10 3.74
CA MET A 108 -9.45 -0.65 2.93
C MET A 108 -8.87 -1.71 2.00
N LEU A 109 -9.02 -3.00 2.29
CA LEU A 109 -8.37 -4.06 1.49
C LEU A 109 -9.36 -4.82 0.61
N GLN A 110 -10.49 -5.26 1.17
CA GLN A 110 -11.47 -6.10 0.49
C GLN A 110 -11.97 -5.43 -0.80
N GLY A 111 -11.73 -6.09 -1.94
CA GLY A 111 -12.10 -5.59 -3.26
C GLY A 111 -11.32 -4.34 -3.74
N LYS A 112 -10.33 -3.86 -2.97
CA LYS A 112 -9.51 -2.67 -3.30
C LYS A 112 -8.07 -3.03 -3.68
N VAL A 113 -7.53 -4.15 -3.18
CA VAL A 113 -6.21 -4.68 -3.53
C VAL A 113 -6.30 -6.14 -3.97
N ALA A 114 -5.36 -6.60 -4.80
CA ALA A 114 -5.37 -7.94 -5.39
C ALA A 114 -5.05 -9.04 -4.38
N ASN A 115 -4.13 -8.77 -3.43
CA ASN A 115 -3.69 -9.70 -2.40
C ASN A 115 -4.51 -9.61 -1.10
N ALA A 116 -5.70 -9.00 -1.12
CA ALA A 116 -6.52 -8.79 0.08
C ALA A 116 -6.80 -10.10 0.85
N LYS A 117 -6.96 -11.22 0.14
CA LYS A 117 -7.22 -12.53 0.76
C LYS A 117 -6.10 -13.00 1.70
N ALA A 118 -4.85 -12.60 1.44
CA ALA A 118 -3.70 -12.97 2.29
C ALA A 118 -3.73 -12.28 3.66
N PHE A 119 -4.53 -11.21 3.81
CA PHE A 119 -4.67 -10.43 5.03
C PHE A 119 -6.05 -10.60 5.68
N ALA A 120 -6.86 -11.54 5.19
CA ALA A 120 -8.17 -11.81 5.76
C ALA A 120 -8.01 -12.47 7.14
N ILE A 121 -8.68 -11.93 8.15
CA ILE A 121 -8.73 -12.54 9.47
C ILE A 121 -9.85 -13.56 9.46
N THR A 122 -9.49 -14.82 9.62
CA THR A 122 -10.45 -15.87 9.95
C THR A 122 -10.79 -15.70 11.43
N GLU A 123 -12.06 -15.40 11.72
CA GLU A 123 -12.56 -15.47 13.09
C GLU A 123 -12.39 -16.91 13.56
N VAL A 124 -11.43 -17.14 14.45
CA VAL A 124 -11.48 -18.32 15.31
C VAL A 124 -12.54 -17.99 16.36
N CYS A 125 -13.77 -18.45 16.12
CA CYS A 125 -14.78 -18.49 17.16
C CYS A 125 -14.21 -19.35 18.30
N ALA A 126 -13.79 -18.71 19.39
CA ALA A 126 -13.64 -19.41 20.66
C ALA A 126 -15.05 -19.81 21.10
N GLY A 127 -15.38 -21.09 20.92
CA GLY A 127 -16.56 -21.73 21.50
C GLY A 127 -16.40 -21.94 22.98
#